data_AF-A0A3R7DPD4-F1
#
_entry.id   AF-A0A3R7DPD4-F1
#
_cell.length_a   1.000
_cell.length_b   1.000
_cell.length_c   1.000
_cell.angle_alpha   90.00
_cell.angle_beta   90.00
_cell.angle_gamma   90.00
#
_symmetry.space_group_name_H-M   'P 1'
#
loop_
_entity.id
_entity.type
_entity.pdbx_description
1 polymer ?
#
loop_
_entity_poly.entity_id
_entity_poly.type
_entity_poly.pdbx_seq_one_letter_code
_entity_poly.pdbx_strand_id
1 'polypeptide(L)'
;MFYKRVLEALGEWFDLCKGLSFGIEANPEDSTEDKVFKLREAGVNELSIGVQSFFREDLRTLGRRHSVEDSIDAIENVEKAGFENVNLDRMFMIPR
;
A
#
# COMPACT_ATOMS: atom_id res chain seq x y z
N MET A 1 -15.88 -3.35 -4.72
CA MET A 1 -16.53 -3.54 -6.04
C MET A 1 -15.53 -3.63 -7.20
N PHE A 2 -14.69 -2.62 -7.47
CA PHE A 2 -13.72 -2.67 -8.59
C PHE A 2 -12.65 -3.76 -8.43
N TYR A 3 -11.85 -3.71 -7.35
CA TYR A 3 -10.73 -4.64 -7.14
C TYR A 3 -11.16 -6.10 -7.10
N LYS A 4 -12.26 -6.39 -6.40
CA LYS A 4 -12.85 -7.74 -6.34
C LYS A 4 -13.14 -8.29 -7.75
N ARG A 5 -13.76 -7.49 -8.62
CA ARG A 5 -14.04 -7.89 -10.01
C ARG A 5 -12.79 -8.15 -10.82
N VAL A 6 -11.71 -7.39 -10.59
CA VAL A 6 -10.42 -7.62 -11.26
C VAL A 6 -9.84 -8.96 -10.82
N LEU A 7 -9.82 -9.24 -9.52
CA LEU A 7 -9.27 -10.49 -8.99
C LEU A 7 -10.12 -11.70 -9.38
N GLU A 8 -11.45 -11.58 -9.41
CA GLU A 8 -12.37 -12.60 -9.94
C GLU A 8 -12.09 -12.89 -11.42
N ALA A 9 -11.94 -11.86 -12.25
CA ALA A 9 -11.60 -12.04 -13.66
C ALA A 9 -10.24 -12.73 -13.83
N LEU A 10 -9.23 -12.42 -13.00
CA LEU A 10 -7.97 -13.15 -13.04
C LEU A 10 -8.17 -14.65 -12.75
N GLY A 11 -9.02 -15.01 -11.78
CA GLY A 11 -9.36 -16.39 -11.47
C GLY A 11 -10.19 -17.12 -12.55
N GLU A 12 -10.89 -16.39 -13.42
CA GLU A 12 -11.61 -16.96 -14.56
C GLU A 12 -10.68 -17.33 -15.73
N TRP A 13 -9.61 -16.55 -15.93
CA TRP A 13 -8.74 -16.68 -17.11
C TRP A 13 -7.39 -17.35 -16.83
N PHE A 14 -6.97 -17.43 -15.56
CA PHE A 14 -5.69 -18.01 -15.16
C PHE A 14 -5.88 -19.09 -14.09
N ASP A 15 -5.04 -20.13 -14.14
CA ASP A 15 -4.96 -21.12 -13.06
C ASP A 15 -4.12 -20.56 -11.91
N LEU A 16 -4.79 -20.08 -10.87
CA LEU A 16 -4.15 -19.41 -9.74
C LEU A 16 -3.71 -20.45 -8.70
N CYS A 17 -2.42 -20.45 -8.37
CA CYS A 17 -1.87 -21.31 -7.33
C CYS A 17 -2.55 -21.05 -5.98
N LYS A 18 -2.76 -22.12 -5.21
CA LYS A 18 -3.25 -22.00 -3.82
C LYS A 18 -2.25 -21.18 -2.99
N GLY A 19 -2.75 -20.16 -2.30
CA GLY A 19 -1.94 -19.28 -1.45
C GLY A 19 -1.21 -18.17 -2.21
N LEU A 20 -1.56 -17.91 -3.48
CA LEU A 20 -1.09 -16.75 -4.22
C LEU A 20 -1.40 -15.45 -3.45
N SER A 21 -0.43 -14.52 -3.40
CA SER A 21 -0.66 -13.16 -2.93
C SER A 21 -1.04 -12.21 -4.07
N PHE A 22 -1.92 -11.28 -3.76
CA PHE A 22 -2.23 -10.13 -4.58
C PHE A 22 -1.71 -8.89 -3.86
N GLY A 23 -0.70 -8.26 -4.48
CA GLY A 23 -0.09 -7.03 -4.02
C GLY A 23 -0.65 -5.80 -4.74
N ILE A 24 -0.68 -4.67 -4.04
CA ILE A 24 -0.92 -3.36 -4.64
C ILE A 24 0.10 -2.34 -4.11
N GLU A 25 0.45 -1.37 -4.95
CA GLU A 25 1.30 -0.24 -4.56
C GLU A 25 0.43 0.97 -4.25
N ALA A 26 0.79 1.72 -3.21
CA ALA A 26 0.07 2.91 -2.78
C ALA A 26 1.03 3.98 -2.25
N ASN A 27 0.65 5.25 -2.40
CA ASN A 27 1.24 6.31 -1.59
C ASN A 27 0.53 6.38 -0.23
N PRO A 28 1.14 6.97 0.81
CA PRO A 28 0.49 7.09 2.12
C PRO A 28 -0.92 7.70 2.10
N GLU A 29 -1.15 8.75 1.29
CA GLU A 29 -2.45 9.41 1.19
C GLU A 29 -3.55 8.53 0.55
N ASP A 30 -3.17 7.44 -0.11
CA ASP A 30 -4.08 6.47 -0.69
C ASP A 30 -4.48 5.38 0.31
N SER A 31 -3.77 5.22 1.42
CA SER A 31 -3.97 4.17 2.42
C SER A 31 -4.85 4.62 3.59
N THR A 32 -6.00 5.23 3.27
CA THR A 32 -7.03 5.52 4.28
C THR A 32 -7.64 4.22 4.81
N GLU A 33 -8.07 4.21 6.08
CA GLU A 33 -8.70 3.06 6.73
C GLU A 33 -9.76 2.37 5.84
N ASP A 34 -10.76 3.11 5.38
CA ASP A 34 -11.83 2.60 4.51
C ASP A 34 -11.29 1.95 3.21
N LYS A 35 -10.27 2.56 2.58
CA LYS A 35 -9.69 2.02 1.34
C LYS A 35 -8.92 0.72 1.62
N VAL A 36 -8.10 0.67 2.67
CA VAL A 36 -7.30 -0.51 2.98
C VAL A 36 -8.17 -1.69 3.43
N PHE A 37 -9.25 -1.44 4.18
CA PHE A 37 -10.26 -2.46 4.49
C PHE A 37 -10.92 -3.00 3.22
N LYS A 38 -11.35 -2.13 2.29
CA LYS A 38 -11.95 -2.55 1.01
C LYS A 38 -10.99 -3.34 0.13
N LEU A 39 -9.69 -3.05 0.18
CA LEU A 39 -8.66 -3.84 -0.50
C LEU A 39 -8.54 -5.24 0.11
N ARG A 40 -8.52 -5.35 1.44
CA ARG A 40 -8.49 -6.65 2.14
C ARG A 40 -9.72 -7.48 1.83
N GLU A 41 -10.92 -6.89 1.91
CA GLU A 41 -12.17 -7.56 1.56
C GLU A 41 -12.21 -8.03 0.10
N ALA A 42 -11.51 -7.33 -0.80
CA ALA A 42 -11.43 -7.72 -2.21
C ALA A 42 -10.53 -8.94 -2.43
N GLY A 43 -9.64 -9.28 -1.49
CA GLY A 43 -8.68 -10.38 -1.61
C GLY A 43 -7.21 -9.93 -1.78
N VAL A 44 -6.93 -8.63 -1.69
CA VAL A 44 -5.55 -8.13 -1.60
C VAL A 44 -4.98 -8.51 -0.23
N ASN A 45 -3.74 -9.01 -0.19
CA ASN A 45 -3.08 -9.45 1.03
C ASN A 45 -1.64 -8.93 1.18
N GLU A 46 -1.16 -8.18 0.19
CA GLU A 46 0.12 -7.49 0.22
C GLU A 46 -0.05 -6.01 -0.16
N LEU A 47 0.63 -5.12 0.57
CA LEU A 47 0.63 -3.69 0.27
C LEU A 47 2.06 -3.14 0.32
N SER A 48 2.49 -2.47 -0.75
CA SER A 48 3.73 -1.70 -0.79
C SER A 48 3.41 -0.21 -0.65
N ILE A 49 3.94 0.43 0.39
CA ILE A 49 3.69 1.85 0.68
C ILE A 49 4.93 2.67 0.36
N GLY A 50 4.77 3.64 -0.53
CA GLY A 50 5.80 4.57 -0.95
C GLY A 50 6.15 5.66 0.09
N VAL A 51 6.64 5.28 1.29
CA VAL A 51 6.93 6.24 2.38
C VAL A 51 8.10 7.17 2.07
N GLN A 52 9.12 6.65 1.37
CA GLN A 52 10.36 7.29 0.93
C GLN A 52 11.28 7.80 2.04
N SER A 53 10.80 8.67 2.94
CA SER A 53 11.57 9.14 4.09
C SER A 53 10.66 9.47 5.27
N PHE A 54 11.18 9.30 6.48
CA PHE A 54 10.56 9.77 7.72
C PHE A 54 11.13 11.14 8.16
N PHE A 55 11.86 11.83 7.28
CA PHE A 55 12.33 13.18 7.49
C PHE A 55 11.53 14.15 6.61
N ARG A 56 10.95 15.18 7.22
CA ARG A 56 10.10 16.16 6.51
C ARG A 56 10.86 16.93 5.43
N GLU A 57 12.15 17.21 5.64
CA GLU A 57 13.02 17.88 4.65
C GLU A 57 13.26 17.03 3.41
N ASP A 58 13.49 15.73 3.60
CA ASP A 58 13.68 14.78 2.52
C ASP A 58 12.41 14.68 1.66
N LEU A 59 11.23 14.56 2.28
CA LEU A 59 9.95 14.51 1.58
C LEU A 59 9.70 15.79 0.76
N ARG A 60 10.02 16.95 1.32
CA ARG A 60 9.95 18.23 0.60
C ARG A 60 10.90 18.24 -0.61
N THR A 61 12.14 17.76 -0.43
CA THR A 61 13.13 17.70 -1.51
C THR A 61 12.70 16.75 -2.63
N LEU A 62 12.07 15.64 -2.27
CA LEU A 62 11.50 14.67 -3.21
C LEU A 62 10.18 15.13 -3.83
N GLY A 63 9.65 16.31 -3.48
CA GLY A 63 8.38 16.82 -4.00
C GLY A 63 7.16 15.98 -3.60
N ARG A 64 7.25 15.25 -2.48
CA ARG A 64 6.16 14.38 -2.01
C ARG A 64 5.02 15.19 -1.40
N ARG A 65 3.80 14.72 -1.65
CA ARG A 65 2.56 15.35 -1.16
C ARG A 65 2.21 14.90 0.25
N HIS A 66 2.53 13.66 0.59
CA HIS A 66 2.35 13.11 1.93
C HIS A 66 3.36 13.67 2.93
N SER A 67 2.94 13.70 4.18
CA SER A 67 3.74 14.00 5.35
C SER A 67 4.28 12.73 6.01
N VAL A 68 5.14 12.92 7.01
CA VAL A 68 5.63 11.81 7.86
C VAL A 68 4.46 11.20 8.63
N GLU A 69 3.54 12.05 9.09
CA GLU A 69 2.36 11.64 9.83
C GLU A 69 1.41 10.82 8.96
N ASP A 70 1.17 11.24 7.71
CA ASP A 70 0.38 10.45 6.74
C ASP A 70 0.99 9.05 6.51
N SER A 71 2.32 8.96 6.51
CA SER A 71 3.03 7.67 6.36
C SER A 71 2.80 6.76 7.56
N ILE A 72 2.80 7.32 8.78
CA ILE A 72 2.54 6.56 10.00
C ILE A 72 1.08 6.10 10.04
N ASP A 73 0.14 7.00 9.75
CA ASP A 73 -1.30 6.68 9.71
C ASP A 73 -1.59 5.60 8.67
N ALA A 74 -0.97 5.68 7.50
CA ALA A 74 -1.08 4.64 6.46
C ALA A 74 -0.61 3.27 6.97
N ILE A 75 0.54 3.20 7.65
CA ILE A 75 1.06 1.95 8.20
C ILE A 75 0.09 1.38 9.25
N GLU A 76 -0.39 2.21 10.17
CA GLU A 76 -1.34 1.78 11.20
C GLU A 76 -2.65 1.28 10.61
N ASN A 77 -3.19 1.96 9.60
CA ASN A 77 -4.44 1.55 8.95
C ASN A 77 -4.29 0.17 8.31
N VAL A 78 -3.14 -0.08 7.69
CA VAL A 78 -2.83 -1.33 7.01
C VAL A 78 -2.65 -2.47 8.01
N GLU A 79 -1.99 -2.21 9.13
CA GLU A 79 -1.92 -3.15 10.25
C GLU A 79 -3.31 -3.45 10.83
N LYS A 80 -4.13 -2.43 11.08
CA LYS A 80 -5.52 -2.56 11.59
C LYS A 80 -6.42 -3.35 10.64
N ALA A 81 -6.24 -3.20 9.33
CA ALA A 81 -6.96 -3.97 8.31
C ALA A 81 -6.46 -5.43 8.21
N GLY A 82 -5.40 -5.79 8.94
CA GLY A 82 -4.89 -7.15 9.05
C GLY A 82 -4.10 -7.60 7.82
N PHE A 83 -3.42 -6.70 7.10
CA PHE A 83 -2.48 -7.12 6.05
C PHE A 83 -1.36 -7.97 6.66
N GLU A 84 -1.06 -9.10 6.03
CA GLU A 84 0.00 -10.02 6.50
C GLU A 84 1.37 -9.62 5.94
N ASN A 85 1.39 -9.06 4.73
CA ASN A 85 2.60 -8.63 4.04
C ASN A 85 2.54 -7.13 3.76
N VAL A 86 3.45 -6.37 4.38
CA VAL A 86 3.57 -4.93 4.20
C VAL A 86 5.01 -4.58 3.83
N ASN A 87 5.19 -3.94 2.69
CA ASN A 87 6.47 -3.39 2.25
C ASN A 87 6.46 -1.86 2.38
N LEU A 88 7.60 -1.27 2.74
CA LEU A 88 7.78 0.18 2.83
C LEU A 88 8.94 0.59 1.93
N ASP A 89 8.64 1.30 0.85
CA ASP A 89 9.69 1.80 -0.05
C ASP A 89 10.38 2.99 0.59
N ARG A 90 11.71 2.89 0.73
CA ARG A 90 12.55 3.93 1.32
C ARG A 90 13.63 4.37 0.35
N MET A 91 13.87 5.67 0.29
CA MET A 91 14.93 6.28 -0.51
C MET A 91 16.06 6.77 0.39
N PHE A 92 17.29 6.47 -0.01
CA PHE A 92 18.52 6.92 0.66
C PHE A 92 19.31 7.86 -0.26
N MET A 93 20.30 8.57 0.30
CA MET A 93 21.13 9.54 -0.44
C MET A 93 20.30 10.65 -1.10
N ILE A 94 19.23 11.08 -0.44
CA ILE A 94 18.39 12.18 -0.91
C ILE A 94 19.24 13.46 -0.97
N PRO A 95 19.24 14.20 -2.09
CA PRO A 95 19.95 15.47 -2.21
C PRO A 95 19.52 16.44 -1.11
N ARG A 96 20.44 17.35 -0.72
CA ARG A 96 20.15 18.41 0.25
C ARG A 96 20.36 19.78 -0.37
#